data_AF-A0A7S1MAG5-F1
#
_entry.id   AF-A0A7S1MAG5-F1
#
_cell.length_a   1.000
_cell.length_b   1.000
_cell.length_c   1.000
_cell.angle_alpha   90.00
_cell.angle_beta   90.00
_cell.angle_gamma   90.00
#
_symmetry.space_group_name_H-M   'P 1'
#
loop_
_entity.id
_entity.type
_entity.pdbx_description
1 polymer ?
#
loop_
_entity_poly.entity_id
_entity_poly.type
_entity_poly.pdbx_seq_one_letter_code
_entity_poly.pdbx_strand_id
1 'polypeptide(L)'
;GSQYVKMLSGLKDNVKVKEMIATAKSVLGYDVVDICLDGPEEKLEETSVCQPAMFLAGMAGLEKLRQTRPDAVERPGCVAGLSLGEYTALCAAGVFTFEEGMELVKVRGAAMAEAAKSRPQGMLSVAGLEQQVLEKLCAEQAKGGEVCQIANVLFPKGFSCAGTSGAINKLKDAAEKAGCMQAKLLKTSGGFH
;
A
#
# COMPACT_ATOMS: atom_id res chain seq x y z
N GLY A 1 5.07 -1.25 3.47
CA GLY A 1 4.31 -1.84 2.34
C GLY A 1 5.25 -2.72 1.54
N SER A 2 5.07 -2.83 0.23
CA SER A 2 5.97 -3.57 -0.67
C SER A 2 7.03 -2.69 -1.35
N GLN A 3 7.05 -1.40 -1.05
CA GLN A 3 8.08 -0.48 -1.54
C GLN A 3 9.47 -0.86 -1.03
N TYR A 4 10.50 -0.66 -1.85
CA TYR A 4 11.90 -0.85 -1.46
C TYR A 4 12.82 0.03 -2.32
N VAL A 5 13.95 0.42 -1.75
CA VAL A 5 14.99 1.18 -2.46
C VAL A 5 15.55 0.32 -3.61
N LYS A 6 15.72 0.91 -4.79
CA LYS A 6 16.05 0.29 -6.09
C LYS A 6 14.89 -0.40 -6.82
N MET A 7 13.64 -0.25 -6.41
CA MET A 7 12.50 -0.92 -7.08
C MET A 7 12.30 -0.53 -8.56
N LEU A 8 12.83 0.62 -9.00
CA LEU A 8 12.78 1.08 -10.40
C LEU A 8 14.08 0.86 -11.20
N SER A 9 15.14 0.33 -10.57
CA SER A 9 16.49 0.29 -11.16
C SER A 9 16.57 -0.45 -12.50
N GLY A 10 15.82 -1.54 -12.65
CA GLY A 10 15.77 -2.33 -13.89
C GLY A 10 14.85 -1.78 -14.97
N LEU A 11 14.13 -0.69 -14.71
CA LEU A 11 13.07 -0.16 -15.58
C LEU A 11 13.29 1.29 -16.00
N LYS A 12 14.07 2.07 -15.24
CA LYS A 12 14.26 3.51 -15.49
C LYS A 12 14.77 3.86 -16.89
N ASP A 13 15.47 2.94 -17.54
CA ASP A 13 16.05 3.16 -18.87
C ASP A 13 15.10 2.87 -20.04
N ASN A 14 13.94 2.27 -19.76
CA ASN A 14 12.88 2.05 -20.75
C ASN A 14 12.30 3.39 -21.23
N VAL A 15 12.20 3.59 -22.55
CA VAL A 15 11.74 4.85 -23.17
C VAL A 15 10.37 5.29 -22.62
N LYS A 16 9.40 4.37 -22.55
CA LYS A 16 8.06 4.67 -22.04
C LYS A 16 8.05 4.95 -20.54
N VAL A 17 8.93 4.28 -19.79
CA VAL A 17 9.10 4.57 -18.35
C VAL A 17 9.73 5.94 -18.15
N LYS A 18 10.68 6.38 -18.99
CA LYS A 18 11.23 7.74 -18.92
C LYS A 18 10.16 8.82 -19.12
N GLU A 19 9.23 8.59 -20.05
CA GLU A 19 8.06 9.48 -20.24
C GLU A 19 7.20 9.52 -18.96
N MET A 20 6.86 8.37 -18.38
CA MET A 20 6.11 8.28 -17.12
C MET A 20 6.83 9.00 -15.96
N ILE A 21 8.15 8.86 -15.87
CA ILE A 21 8.98 9.53 -14.86
C ILE A 21 8.90 11.05 -15.02
N ALA A 22 9.00 11.56 -16.26
CA ALA A 22 8.87 12.99 -16.54
C ALA A 22 7.48 13.53 -16.17
N THR A 23 6.41 12.80 -16.53
CA THR A 23 5.04 13.13 -16.12
C THR A 23 4.90 13.12 -14.60
N ALA A 24 5.40 12.09 -13.92
CA ALA A 24 5.36 11.99 -12.47
C ALA A 24 6.06 13.18 -11.80
N LYS A 25 7.25 13.56 -12.27
CA LYS A 25 7.99 14.72 -11.77
C LYS A 25 7.22 16.03 -11.94
N SER A 26 6.57 16.22 -13.09
CA SER A 26 5.72 17.39 -13.37
C SER A 26 4.54 17.46 -12.40
N VAL A 27 3.80 16.37 -12.25
CA VAL A 27 2.61 16.29 -11.38
C VAL A 27 2.98 16.45 -9.90
N LEU A 28 4.05 15.80 -9.45
CA LEU A 28 4.43 15.76 -8.03
C LEU A 28 5.16 17.03 -7.59
N GLY A 29 5.91 17.67 -8.48
CA GLY A 29 6.78 18.81 -8.17
C GLY A 29 8.11 18.43 -7.50
N TYR A 30 8.45 17.13 -7.46
CA TYR A 30 9.72 16.60 -6.98
C TYR A 30 10.08 15.32 -7.72
N ASP A 31 11.33 14.89 -7.63
CA ASP A 31 11.79 13.66 -8.27
C ASP A 31 11.53 12.43 -7.39
N VAL A 32 10.41 11.75 -7.65
CA VAL A 32 10.07 10.53 -6.90
C VAL A 32 11.00 9.37 -7.24
N VAL A 33 11.68 9.40 -8.40
CA VAL A 33 12.55 8.31 -8.84
C VAL A 33 13.85 8.30 -8.07
N ASP A 34 14.43 9.46 -7.79
CA ASP A 34 15.62 9.56 -6.94
C ASP A 34 15.38 8.88 -5.58
N ILE A 35 14.22 9.12 -4.97
CA ILE A 35 13.82 8.46 -3.71
C ILE A 35 13.66 6.95 -3.90
N CYS A 36 13.06 6.52 -5.02
CA CYS A 36 12.89 5.10 -5.32
C CYS A 36 14.22 4.37 -5.56
N LEU A 37 15.24 5.04 -6.10
CA LEU A 37 16.52 4.44 -6.48
C LEU A 37 17.55 4.50 -5.34
N ASP A 38 17.64 5.65 -4.69
CA ASP A 38 18.72 5.98 -3.77
C ASP A 38 18.24 6.12 -2.32
N GLY A 39 16.93 6.25 -2.11
CA GLY A 39 16.33 6.38 -0.78
C GLY A 39 16.37 7.81 -0.24
N PRO A 40 16.41 8.00 1.10
CA PRO A 40 16.51 6.97 2.14
C PRO A 40 15.21 6.13 2.29
N GLU A 41 15.31 4.94 2.88
CA GLU A 41 14.16 4.02 3.07
C GLU A 41 13.03 4.70 3.84
N GLU A 42 13.35 5.48 4.87
CA GLU A 42 12.39 6.19 5.71
C GLU A 42 11.56 7.19 4.89
N LYS A 43 12.18 7.87 3.92
CA LYS A 43 11.47 8.79 3.03
C LYS A 43 10.50 8.05 2.12
N LEU A 44 10.89 6.87 1.66
CA LEU A 44 10.05 6.00 0.84
C LEU A 44 8.92 5.34 1.65
N GLU A 45 9.04 5.26 2.98
CA GLU A 45 7.98 4.78 3.87
C GLU A 45 6.90 5.83 4.16
N GLU A 46 7.19 7.13 3.97
CA GLU A 46 6.18 8.20 4.11
C GLU A 46 5.01 7.98 3.14
N THR A 47 3.77 7.94 3.65
CA THR A 47 2.60 7.62 2.82
C THR A 47 2.39 8.59 1.65
N SER A 48 2.70 9.87 1.82
CA SER A 48 2.65 10.86 0.74
C SER A 48 3.63 10.58 -0.39
N VAL A 49 4.73 9.87 -0.12
CA VAL A 49 5.76 9.51 -1.11
C VAL A 49 5.56 8.10 -1.64
N CYS A 50 5.25 7.15 -0.75
CA CYS A 50 5.14 5.73 -1.10
C CYS A 50 3.98 5.47 -2.06
N GLN A 51 2.89 6.23 -1.97
CA GLN A 51 1.70 6.08 -2.81
C GLN A 51 2.01 6.39 -4.29
N PRO A 52 2.49 7.60 -4.65
CA PRO A 52 2.87 7.86 -6.04
C PRO A 52 4.05 7.00 -6.50
N ALA A 53 5.02 6.69 -5.64
CA ALA A 53 6.16 5.83 -5.96
C ALA A 53 5.72 4.41 -6.40
N MET A 54 4.83 3.80 -5.62
CA MET A 54 4.30 2.46 -5.91
C MET A 54 3.38 2.45 -7.13
N PHE A 55 2.60 3.51 -7.35
CA PHE A 55 1.79 3.65 -8.58
C PHE A 55 2.68 3.73 -9.83
N LEU A 56 3.72 4.57 -9.81
CA LEU A 56 4.72 4.64 -10.88
C LEU A 56 5.39 3.28 -11.12
N ALA A 57 5.83 2.60 -10.06
CA ALA A 57 6.47 1.30 -10.17
C ALA A 57 5.54 0.23 -10.76
N GLY A 58 4.26 0.21 -10.37
CA GLY A 58 3.26 -0.69 -10.94
C GLY A 58 3.05 -0.46 -12.44
N MET A 59 2.92 0.80 -12.86
CA MET A 59 2.74 1.15 -14.27
C MET A 59 4.01 0.90 -15.11
N ALA A 60 5.20 1.12 -14.54
CA ALA A 60 6.46 0.75 -15.16
C ALA A 60 6.60 -0.77 -15.35
N GLY A 61 6.14 -1.56 -14.37
CA GLY A 61 6.08 -3.02 -14.47
C GLY A 61 5.12 -3.48 -15.58
N LEU A 62 3.97 -2.82 -15.72
CA LEU A 62 3.03 -3.08 -16.82
C LEU A 62 3.64 -2.78 -18.18
N GLU A 63 4.42 -1.70 -18.30
CA GLU A 63 5.11 -1.36 -19.55
C GLU A 63 6.18 -2.40 -19.91
N LYS A 64 6.93 -2.90 -18.91
CA LYS A 64 7.85 -4.03 -19.15
C LYS A 64 7.10 -5.28 -19.60
N LEU A 65 5.94 -5.54 -19.00
CA LEU A 65 5.11 -6.67 -19.37
C LEU A 65 4.60 -6.54 -20.81
N ARG A 66 4.20 -5.34 -21.23
CA ARG A 66 3.75 -5.05 -22.60
C ARG A 66 4.82 -5.37 -23.64
N GLN A 67 6.08 -5.08 -23.34
CA GLN A 67 7.21 -5.36 -24.22
C GLN A 67 7.58 -6.85 -24.31
N THR A 68 7.38 -7.59 -23.21
CA THR A 68 7.81 -9.01 -23.11
C THR A 68 6.69 -9.99 -23.41
N ARG A 69 5.43 -9.60 -23.16
CA ARG A 69 4.22 -10.40 -23.34
C ARG A 69 3.03 -9.49 -23.71
N PRO A 70 3.01 -8.91 -24.92
CA PRO A 70 1.97 -7.96 -25.33
C PRO A 70 0.55 -8.54 -25.21
N ASP A 71 0.34 -9.80 -25.60
CA ASP A 71 -0.97 -10.47 -25.52
C ASP A 71 -1.54 -10.49 -24.09
N ALA A 72 -0.67 -10.60 -23.07
CA ALA A 72 -1.08 -10.62 -21.67
C ALA A 72 -1.59 -9.25 -21.19
N VAL A 73 -1.19 -8.16 -21.87
CA VAL A 73 -1.58 -6.79 -21.53
C VAL A 73 -2.73 -6.30 -22.40
N GLU A 74 -2.81 -6.73 -23.66
CA GLU A 74 -3.87 -6.31 -24.58
C GLU A 74 -5.20 -7.01 -24.34
N ARG A 75 -5.19 -8.21 -23.75
CA ARG A 75 -6.41 -9.02 -23.55
C ARG A 75 -6.54 -9.58 -22.13
N PRO A 76 -6.45 -8.75 -21.06
CA PRO A 76 -6.70 -9.23 -19.71
C PRO A 76 -8.19 -9.61 -19.57
N GLY A 77 -8.48 -10.78 -19.01
CA GLY A 77 -9.86 -11.14 -18.66
C GLY A 77 -10.40 -10.28 -17.51
N CYS A 78 -9.53 -9.88 -16.59
CA CYS A 78 -9.79 -8.92 -15.53
C CYS A 78 -8.48 -8.30 -15.02
N VAL A 79 -8.59 -7.16 -14.35
CA VAL A 79 -7.51 -6.57 -13.55
C VAL A 79 -8.03 -6.34 -12.13
N ALA A 80 -7.16 -6.48 -11.15
CA ALA A 80 -7.50 -6.28 -9.75
C ALA A 80 -6.30 -5.70 -9.01
N GLY A 81 -6.57 -4.99 -7.93
CA GLY A 81 -5.54 -4.42 -7.09
C GLY A 81 -6.01 -4.23 -5.67
N LEU A 82 -5.07 -4.25 -4.73
CA LEU A 82 -5.32 -4.11 -3.30
C LEU A 82 -4.93 -2.70 -2.84
N SER A 83 -5.85 -1.97 -2.24
CA SER A 83 -5.63 -0.61 -1.71
C SER A 83 -5.08 0.31 -2.82
N LEU A 84 -3.85 0.81 -2.72
CA LEU A 84 -3.24 1.58 -3.82
C LEU A 84 -3.21 0.83 -5.15
N GLY A 85 -3.02 -0.49 -5.12
CA GLY A 85 -2.98 -1.30 -6.32
C GLY A 85 -4.27 -1.22 -7.13
N GLU A 86 -5.41 -0.87 -6.51
CA GLU A 86 -6.67 -0.64 -7.21
C GLU A 86 -6.55 0.52 -8.21
N TYR A 87 -5.83 1.59 -7.86
CA TYR A 87 -5.58 2.73 -8.75
C TYR A 87 -4.69 2.29 -9.93
N THR A 88 -3.67 1.48 -9.67
CA THR A 88 -2.84 0.88 -10.72
C THR A 88 -3.68 -0.01 -11.64
N ALA A 89 -4.58 -0.83 -11.09
CA ALA A 89 -5.47 -1.69 -11.88
C ALA A 89 -6.46 -0.88 -12.72
N LEU A 90 -7.09 0.15 -12.16
CA LEU A 90 -8.01 1.04 -12.88
C LEU A 90 -7.29 1.79 -14.01
N CYS A 91 -6.07 2.28 -13.77
CA CYS A 91 -5.24 2.88 -14.83
C CYS A 91 -4.89 1.86 -15.93
N ALA A 92 -4.51 0.64 -15.53
CA ALA A 92 -4.21 -0.45 -16.48
C ALA A 92 -5.44 -0.85 -17.33
N ALA A 93 -6.65 -0.74 -16.77
CA ALA A 93 -7.91 -0.93 -17.49
C ALA A 93 -8.34 0.26 -18.36
N GLY A 94 -7.61 1.37 -18.33
CA GLY A 94 -7.91 2.57 -19.12
C GLY A 94 -9.05 3.42 -18.55
N VAL A 95 -9.39 3.27 -17.26
CA VAL A 95 -10.42 4.10 -16.61
C VAL A 95 -9.97 5.57 -16.52
N PHE A 96 -8.68 5.79 -16.35
CA PHE A 96 -8.03 7.10 -16.39
C PHE A 96 -6.60 6.96 -16.93
N THR A 97 -6.07 8.07 -17.43
CA THR A 97 -4.70 8.16 -17.94
C THR A 97 -3.66 8.05 -16.81
N PHE A 98 -2.39 7.81 -17.16
CA PHE A 98 -1.31 7.79 -16.18
C PHE A 98 -1.19 9.11 -15.40
N GLU A 99 -1.36 10.25 -16.08
CA GLU A 99 -1.26 11.57 -15.48
C GLU A 99 -2.38 11.82 -14.46
N GLU A 100 -3.64 11.57 -14.84
CA GLU A 100 -4.80 11.64 -13.94
C GLU A 100 -4.63 10.68 -12.76
N GLY A 101 -4.17 9.45 -13.02
CA GLY A 101 -3.86 8.48 -11.98
C GLY A 101 -2.80 8.98 -11.00
N MET A 102 -1.75 9.64 -11.50
CA MET A 102 -0.69 10.22 -10.68
C MET A 102 -1.21 11.37 -9.80
N GLU A 103 -2.08 12.23 -10.35
CA GLU A 103 -2.75 13.28 -9.57
C GLU A 103 -3.63 12.70 -8.46
N LEU A 104 -4.42 11.67 -8.77
CA LEU A 104 -5.28 11.00 -7.80
C LEU A 104 -4.47 10.39 -6.65
N VAL A 105 -3.39 9.65 -6.95
CA VAL A 105 -2.57 9.01 -5.91
C VAL A 105 -1.75 10.03 -5.11
N LYS A 106 -1.38 11.18 -5.70
CA LYS A 106 -0.78 12.32 -4.98
C LYS A 106 -1.74 12.86 -3.93
N VAL A 107 -2.98 13.16 -4.33
CA VAL A 107 -4.02 13.68 -3.41
C VAL A 107 -4.34 12.64 -2.33
N ARG A 108 -4.53 11.38 -2.72
CA ARG A 108 -4.79 10.28 -1.77
C ARG A 108 -3.66 10.11 -0.77
N GLY A 109 -2.41 10.08 -1.23
CA GLY A 109 -1.25 9.92 -0.36
C GLY A 109 -1.10 11.07 0.65
N ALA A 110 -1.31 12.31 0.20
CA ALA A 110 -1.31 13.47 1.08
C ALA A 110 -2.43 13.42 2.13
N ALA A 111 -3.67 13.12 1.70
CA ALA A 111 -4.82 13.01 2.61
C ALA A 111 -4.65 11.90 3.65
N MET A 112 -4.15 10.73 3.23
CA MET A 112 -3.86 9.62 4.13
C MET A 112 -2.73 9.94 5.11
N ALA A 113 -1.67 10.62 4.65
CA ALA A 113 -0.58 11.06 5.51
C ALA A 113 -1.05 12.07 6.55
N GLU A 114 -1.96 12.98 6.18
CA GLU A 114 -2.53 13.95 7.12
C GLU A 114 -3.45 13.27 8.14
N ALA A 115 -4.35 12.37 7.69
CA ALA A 115 -5.20 11.59 8.58
C ALA A 115 -4.37 10.78 9.60
N ALA A 116 -3.19 10.29 9.19
CA ALA A 116 -2.30 9.55 10.07
C ALA A 116 -1.64 10.36 11.18
N LYS A 117 -1.63 11.70 11.09
CA LYS A 117 -1.14 12.58 12.15
C LYS A 117 -2.18 12.85 13.23
N SER A 118 -3.46 12.56 12.97
CA SER A 118 -4.57 12.91 13.88
C SER A 118 -4.43 12.27 15.27
N ARG A 119 -3.86 11.05 15.34
CA ARG A 119 -3.55 10.34 16.57
C ARG A 119 -2.58 9.17 16.32
N PRO A 120 -1.88 8.66 17.35
CA PRO A 120 -1.09 7.43 17.23
C PRO A 120 -1.96 6.25 16.78
N GLN A 121 -1.62 5.68 15.62
CA GLN A 121 -2.31 4.55 15.02
C GLN A 121 -1.34 3.61 14.30
N GLY A 122 -1.80 2.42 13.96
CA GLY A 122 -0.96 1.42 13.28
C GLY A 122 -1.76 0.26 12.70
N MET A 123 -1.04 -0.68 12.10
CA MET A 123 -1.59 -1.91 11.53
C MET A 123 -0.85 -3.15 12.01
N LEU A 124 -1.58 -4.25 12.12
CA LEU A 124 -1.09 -5.56 12.54
C LEU A 124 -1.47 -6.61 11.50
N SER A 125 -0.51 -7.36 10.99
CA SER A 125 -0.78 -8.58 10.22
C SER A 125 -0.98 -9.74 11.18
N VAL A 126 -2.09 -10.46 11.06
CA VAL A 126 -2.41 -11.64 11.87
C VAL A 126 -2.68 -12.83 10.96
N ALA A 127 -2.06 -13.98 11.24
CA ALA A 127 -2.29 -15.23 10.54
C ALA A 127 -2.57 -16.38 11.50
N GLY A 128 -3.46 -17.30 11.12
CA GLY A 128 -3.73 -18.56 11.82
C GLY A 128 -4.92 -18.58 12.78
N LEU A 129 -5.64 -17.47 12.94
CA LEU A 129 -6.88 -17.41 13.73
C LEU A 129 -8.12 -17.49 12.83
N GLU A 130 -9.23 -18.00 13.37
CA GLU A 130 -10.53 -17.84 12.73
C GLU A 130 -10.99 -16.37 12.80
N GLN A 131 -11.69 -15.90 11.77
CA GLN A 131 -12.15 -14.51 11.70
C GLN A 131 -12.98 -14.12 12.94
N GLN A 132 -13.92 -14.98 13.34
CA GLN A 132 -14.79 -14.73 14.49
C GLN A 132 -14.02 -14.62 15.82
N VAL A 133 -12.89 -15.33 15.95
CA VAL A 133 -12.02 -15.22 17.12
C VAL A 133 -11.32 -13.87 17.10
N LEU A 134 -10.76 -13.49 15.94
CA LEU A 134 -10.07 -12.21 15.78
C LEU A 134 -11.01 -11.01 15.97
N GLU A 135 -12.25 -11.09 15.48
CA GLU A 135 -13.28 -10.06 15.68
C GLU A 135 -13.57 -9.82 17.17
N LYS A 136 -13.67 -10.89 17.97
CA LYS A 136 -13.85 -10.79 19.43
C LYS A 136 -12.65 -10.11 20.09
N LEU A 137 -11.44 -10.51 19.72
CA LEU A 137 -10.21 -9.91 20.25
C LEU A 137 -10.12 -8.41 19.90
N CYS A 138 -10.45 -8.02 18.66
CA CYS A 138 -10.53 -6.62 18.25
C CYS A 138 -11.55 -5.84 19.09
N ALA A 139 -12.75 -6.37 19.27
CA ALA A 139 -13.81 -5.74 20.06
C ALA A 139 -13.42 -5.55 21.54
N GLU A 140 -12.64 -6.48 22.12
CA GLU A 140 -12.10 -6.33 23.47
C GLU A 140 -11.09 -5.17 23.58
N GLN A 141 -10.31 -4.92 22.53
CA GLN A 141 -9.31 -3.84 22.51
C GLN A 141 -9.87 -2.49 22.06
N ALA A 142 -11.04 -2.44 21.43
CA ALA A 142 -11.70 -1.21 20.96
C ALA A 142 -12.49 -0.48 22.06
N LYS A 143 -12.15 -0.66 23.34
CA LYS A 143 -12.85 -0.05 24.49
C LYS A 143 -12.21 1.28 24.87
N GLY A 144 -12.98 2.18 25.48
CA GLY A 144 -12.46 3.41 26.07
C GLY A 144 -11.96 4.45 25.06
N GLY A 145 -12.56 4.51 23.86
CA GLY A 145 -12.19 5.46 22.80
C GLY A 145 -11.06 4.97 21.89
N GLU A 146 -10.52 3.78 22.16
CA GLU A 146 -9.60 3.08 21.28
C GLU A 146 -10.32 2.54 20.03
N VAL A 147 -9.57 2.35 18.94
CA VAL A 147 -10.08 1.70 17.72
C VAL A 147 -9.24 0.48 17.43
N CYS A 148 -9.89 -0.63 17.12
CA CYS A 148 -9.25 -1.88 16.73
C CYS A 148 -10.22 -2.70 15.90
N GLN A 149 -9.92 -2.88 14.62
CA GLN A 149 -10.81 -3.59 13.68
C GLN A 149 -10.01 -4.41 12.67
N ILE A 150 -10.65 -5.43 12.10
CA ILE A 150 -10.12 -6.11 10.91
C ILE A 150 -10.27 -5.13 9.75
N ALA A 151 -9.12 -4.69 9.22
CA ALA A 151 -9.01 -3.76 8.10
C ALA A 151 -9.06 -4.49 6.75
N ASN A 152 -8.43 -5.67 6.65
CA ASN A 152 -8.44 -6.47 5.44
C ASN A 152 -8.55 -7.96 5.76
N VAL A 153 -9.34 -8.67 4.96
CA VAL A 153 -9.33 -10.13 4.87
C VAL A 153 -8.49 -10.50 3.65
N LEU A 154 -7.27 -11.00 3.87
CA LEU A 154 -6.28 -11.23 2.82
C LEU A 154 -6.41 -12.64 2.22
N PHE A 155 -6.63 -13.63 3.07
CA PHE A 155 -6.80 -15.04 2.73
C PHE A 155 -7.45 -15.77 3.92
N PRO A 156 -7.87 -17.05 3.79
CA PRO A 156 -8.43 -17.78 4.92
C PRO A 156 -7.48 -17.78 6.11
N LYS A 157 -7.96 -17.27 7.26
CA LYS A 157 -7.18 -17.07 8.49
C LYS A 157 -6.01 -16.08 8.36
N GLY A 158 -6.02 -15.21 7.36
CA GLY A 158 -5.01 -14.18 7.13
C GLY A 158 -5.65 -12.79 7.05
N PHE A 159 -5.27 -11.92 7.97
CA PHE A 159 -5.90 -10.61 8.14
C PHE A 159 -4.86 -9.51 8.35
N SER A 160 -5.25 -8.28 8.03
CA SER A 160 -4.64 -7.11 8.65
C SER A 160 -5.67 -6.42 9.53
N CYS A 161 -5.28 -6.03 10.74
CA CYS A 161 -6.07 -5.19 11.62
C CYS A 161 -5.49 -3.77 11.65
N ALA A 162 -6.34 -2.77 11.83
CA ALA A 162 -5.95 -1.37 11.96
C ALA A 162 -6.64 -0.73 13.16
N GLY A 163 -6.00 0.28 13.73
CA GLY A 163 -6.49 0.89 14.95
C GLY A 163 -5.52 1.87 15.58
N THR A 164 -5.88 2.34 16.77
CA THR A 164 -4.99 3.12 17.63
C THR A 164 -3.80 2.27 18.05
N SER A 165 -2.62 2.90 18.19
CA SER A 165 -1.37 2.16 18.47
C SER A 165 -1.46 1.34 19.76
N GLY A 166 -2.11 1.88 20.80
CA GLY A 166 -2.33 1.18 22.07
C GLY A 166 -3.15 -0.10 21.91
N ALA A 167 -4.28 -0.02 21.20
CA ALA A 167 -5.14 -1.17 20.96
C ALA A 167 -4.51 -2.22 20.04
N ILE A 168 -3.77 -1.78 19.02
CA ILE A 168 -3.05 -2.69 18.11
C ILE A 168 -1.95 -3.47 18.83
N ASN A 169 -1.20 -2.83 19.75
CA ASN A 169 -0.21 -3.53 20.56
C ASN A 169 -0.86 -4.56 21.49
N LYS A 170 -1.98 -4.21 22.14
CA LYS A 170 -2.74 -5.18 22.97
C LYS A 170 -3.32 -6.31 22.13
N LEU A 171 -3.78 -6.02 20.91
CA LEU A 171 -4.29 -7.02 19.99
C LEU A 171 -3.19 -8.01 19.59
N LYS A 172 -1.96 -7.54 19.35
CA LYS A 172 -0.81 -8.40 19.07
C LYS A 172 -0.63 -9.43 20.18
N ASP A 173 -0.53 -8.97 21.44
CA ASP A 173 -0.34 -9.85 22.59
C ASP A 173 -1.53 -10.81 22.78
N ALA A 174 -2.76 -10.34 22.53
CA ALA A 174 -3.96 -11.16 22.62
C ALA A 174 -4.02 -12.23 21.52
N ALA A 175 -3.65 -11.90 20.29
CA ALA A 175 -3.59 -12.84 19.17
C ALA A 175 -2.51 -13.91 19.40
N GLU A 176 -1.34 -13.53 19.92
CA GLU A 176 -0.27 -14.48 20.30
C GLU A 176 -0.75 -15.44 21.39
N LYS A 177 -1.41 -14.94 22.44
CA LYS A 177 -2.01 -15.78 23.49
C LYS A 177 -3.13 -16.70 22.99
N ALA A 178 -3.87 -16.27 21.97
CA ALA A 178 -4.91 -17.06 21.32
C ALA A 178 -4.34 -18.12 20.34
N GLY A 179 -3.02 -18.22 20.19
CA GLY A 179 -2.38 -19.25 19.37
C GLY A 179 -2.34 -18.92 17.88
N CYS A 180 -2.29 -17.63 17.50
CA CYS A 180 -2.04 -17.26 16.11
C CYS A 180 -0.69 -17.82 15.63
N MET A 181 -0.58 -18.14 14.34
CA MET A 181 0.69 -18.52 13.73
C MET A 181 1.65 -17.33 13.62
N GLN A 182 1.10 -16.13 13.41
CA GLN A 182 1.89 -14.90 13.27
C GLN A 182 1.06 -13.69 13.70
N ALA A 183 1.69 -12.77 14.44
CA ALA A 183 1.21 -11.42 14.68
C ALA A 183 2.37 -10.42 14.50
N LYS A 184 2.35 -9.63 13.43
CA LYS A 184 3.47 -8.73 13.07
C LYS A 184 2.98 -7.31 12.80
N LEU A 185 3.55 -6.34 13.51
CA LEU A 185 3.32 -4.92 13.24
C LEU A 185 3.81 -4.57 11.83
N LEU A 186 2.99 -3.85 11.09
CA LEU A 186 3.32 -3.41 9.74
C LEU A 186 4.05 -2.07 9.79
N LYS A 187 5.09 -1.94 8.96
CA LYS A 187 5.75 -0.66 8.68
C LYS A 187 4.85 0.18 7.77
N THR A 188 3.91 0.89 8.38
CA THR A 188 3.01 1.84 7.73
C THR A 188 2.97 3.13 8.55
N SER A 189 2.78 4.28 7.89
CA SER A 189 2.72 5.55 8.61
C SER A 189 1.43 5.74 9.42
N GLY A 190 0.48 4.80 9.35
CA GLY A 190 -0.77 4.85 10.10
C GLY A 190 -1.59 3.56 10.00
N GLY A 191 -2.76 3.57 10.65
CA GLY A 191 -3.80 2.55 10.54
C GLY A 191 -4.71 2.89 9.37
N PHE A 192 -4.72 2.05 8.33
CA PHE A 192 -5.51 2.28 7.12
C PHE A 192 -6.66 1.28 7.01
N HIS A 193 -7.71 1.68 6.27
CA HIS A 193 -9.02 1.01 6.15
C HIS A 193 -9.77 1.11 7.49
#